data_AF-A0A9E3W2K7-F1
#
_entry.id   AF-A0A9E3W2K7-F1
#
_cell.length_a   1.000
_cell.length_b   1.000
_cell.length_c   1.000
_cell.angle_alpha   90.00
_cell.angle_beta   90.00
_cell.angle_gamma   90.00
#
_symmetry.space_group_name_H-M   'P 1'
#
loop_
_entity.id
_entity.type
_entity.pdbx_description
1 polymer ?
#
loop_
_entity_poly.entity_id
_entity_poly.type
_entity_poly.pdbx_seq_one_letter_code
_entity_poly.pdbx_strand_id
1 'polypeptide(L)'
;MAAKKESSFFNMVSSLLVISAVSALSLGTVFNLTKEPIALARKAKQEAAIKAVLPAFDELKTIKVKSALETDSLEFNQAYVNGSLVGTAINTFTNKGFGGNIKLMVGLLPDGTINNISVLEHKETPGLGDKMQKNKSAWSEQFNGLKTDKLKKLDVTK
;
A
#
# COMPACT_ATOMS: atom_id res chain seq x y z
N MET A 1 19.32 -28.71 43.00
CA MET A 1 20.57 -28.15 42.41
C MET A 1 20.59 -28.51 40.94
N ALA A 2 20.39 -27.55 40.04
CA ALA A 2 20.51 -27.82 38.60
C ALA A 2 22.01 -27.93 38.25
N ALA A 3 22.42 -29.07 37.70
CA ALA A 3 23.80 -29.32 37.29
C ALA A 3 24.24 -28.25 36.28
N LYS A 4 25.32 -27.53 36.59
CA LYS A 4 25.91 -26.52 35.71
C LYS A 4 26.54 -27.26 34.53
N LYS A 5 25.80 -27.38 33.42
CA LYS A 5 26.29 -28.02 32.19
C LYS A 5 27.42 -27.14 31.63
N GLU A 6 28.64 -27.67 31.58
CA GLU A 6 29.76 -26.92 31.03
C GLU A 6 29.51 -26.54 29.56
N SER A 7 29.85 -25.29 29.23
CA SER A 7 29.63 -24.71 27.92
C SER A 7 30.69 -25.23 26.94
N SER A 8 30.54 -26.48 26.50
CA SER A 8 31.28 -27.03 25.36
C SER A 8 30.75 -26.42 24.06
N PHE A 9 31.63 -26.25 23.07
CA PHE A 9 31.29 -25.80 21.72
C PHE A 9 30.06 -26.53 21.16
N PHE A 10 29.99 -27.85 21.38
CA PHE A 10 28.87 -28.67 20.90
C PHE A 10 27.55 -28.41 21.66
N ASN A 11 27.61 -28.16 22.97
CA ASN A 11 26.43 -27.80 23.78
C ASN A 11 25.85 -26.44 23.36
N MET A 12 26.73 -25.49 23.03
CA MET A 12 26.33 -24.16 22.55
C MET A 12 25.67 -24.23 21.17
N VAL A 13 26.26 -24.98 20.23
CA VAL A 13 25.70 -25.19 18.88
C VAL A 13 24.34 -25.89 18.94
N SER A 14 24.22 -26.96 19.73
CA SER A 14 22.96 -27.69 19.89
C SER A 14 21.86 -26.81 20.50
N SER A 15 22.18 -26.04 21.54
CA SER A 15 21.23 -25.11 22.17
C SER A 15 20.73 -24.06 21.17
N LEU A 16 21.63 -23.44 20.40
CA LEU A 16 21.26 -22.43 19.41
C LEU A 16 20.41 -23.03 18.28
N LEU A 17 20.76 -24.23 17.81
CA LEU A 17 20.02 -24.92 16.75
C LEU A 17 18.58 -25.24 17.19
N VAL A 18 18.39 -25.73 18.42
CA VAL A 18 17.06 -26.02 18.95
C VAL A 18 16.22 -24.75 19.07
N ILE A 19 16.77 -23.67 19.65
CA ILE A 19 16.04 -22.40 19.79
C ILE A 19 15.69 -21.82 18.43
N SER A 20 16.62 -21.88 17.47
CA SER A 20 16.41 -21.39 16.10
C SER A 20 15.35 -22.21 15.37
N ALA A 21 15.37 -23.54 15.51
CA ALA A 21 14.38 -24.44 14.90
C ALA A 21 12.97 -24.19 15.46
N VAL A 22 12.84 -24.05 16.78
CA VAL A 22 11.54 -23.73 17.42
C VAL A 22 11.03 -22.36 16.98
N SER A 23 11.91 -21.37 16.90
CA SER A 23 11.55 -20.01 16.44
C SER A 23 11.10 -20.00 14.98
N ALA A 24 11.81 -20.71 14.10
CA ALA A 24 11.48 -20.82 12.68
C ALA A 24 10.13 -21.53 12.45
N LEU A 25 9.88 -22.64 13.15
CA LEU A 25 8.59 -23.35 13.10
C LEU A 25 7.44 -22.48 13.60
N SER A 26 7.65 -21.76 14.70
CA SER A 26 6.65 -20.85 15.27
C SER A 26 6.33 -19.71 14.28
N LEU A 27 7.33 -19.06 13.69
CA LEU A 27 7.10 -17.97 12.74
C LEU A 27 6.48 -18.47 11.43
N GLY A 28 6.93 -19.62 10.92
CA GLY A 28 6.44 -20.21 9.67
C GLY A 28 4.95 -20.61 9.74
N THR A 29 4.52 -21.17 10.87
CA THR A 29 3.11 -21.53 11.10
C THR A 29 2.23 -20.28 11.18
N VAL A 30 2.63 -19.27 11.93
CA VAL A 30 1.90 -17.99 12.03
C VAL A 30 1.82 -17.31 10.67
N PHE A 31 2.92 -17.27 9.91
CA PHE A 31 2.92 -16.69 8.57
C PHE A 31 1.95 -17.40 7.62
N ASN A 32 1.96 -18.74 7.62
CA ASN A 32 1.08 -19.51 6.74
C ASN A 32 -0.41 -19.38 7.07
N LEU A 33 -0.76 -19.26 8.35
CA LEU A 33 -2.14 -19.05 8.77
C LEU A 33 -2.62 -17.61 8.51
N THR A 34 -1.72 -16.63 8.60
CA THR A 34 -2.08 -15.21 8.45
C THR A 34 -2.02 -14.70 7.01
N LYS A 35 -1.31 -15.37 6.09
CA LYS A 35 -1.16 -14.90 4.70
C LYS A 35 -2.49 -14.72 3.97
N GLU A 36 -3.44 -15.64 4.16
CA GLU A 36 -4.74 -15.63 3.49
C GLU A 36 -5.63 -14.48 3.99
N PRO A 37 -5.88 -14.32 5.30
CA PRO A 37 -6.68 -13.19 5.78
C PRO A 37 -6.04 -11.84 5.46
N ILE A 38 -4.70 -11.73 5.46
CA ILE A 38 -4.00 -10.51 5.03
C ILE A 38 -4.25 -10.24 3.54
N ALA A 39 -4.20 -11.26 2.69
CA ALA A 39 -4.47 -11.11 1.27
C ALA A 39 -5.93 -10.68 1.01
N LEU A 40 -6.88 -11.26 1.73
CA LEU A 40 -8.29 -10.87 1.65
C LEU A 40 -8.51 -9.43 2.13
N ALA A 41 -7.93 -9.06 3.27
CA ALA A 41 -8.00 -7.70 3.80
C ALA A 41 -7.38 -6.67 2.83
N ARG A 42 -6.28 -7.02 2.16
CA ARG A 42 -5.65 -6.18 1.13
C ARG A 42 -6.55 -6.00 -0.09
N LYS A 43 -7.17 -7.08 -0.59
CA LYS A 43 -8.12 -7.00 -1.70
C LYS A 43 -9.33 -6.14 -1.35
N ALA A 44 -9.95 -6.39 -0.19
CA ALA A 44 -11.08 -5.60 0.29
C ALA A 44 -10.71 -4.10 0.44
N LYS A 45 -9.50 -3.80 0.93
CA LYS A 45 -9.01 -2.42 1.03
C LYS A 45 -8.82 -1.76 -0.35
N GLN A 46 -8.31 -2.50 -1.33
CA GLN A 46 -8.18 -2.01 -2.71
C GLN A 46 -9.56 -1.72 -3.31
N GLU A 47 -10.52 -2.63 -3.19
CA GLU A 47 -11.89 -2.44 -3.68
C GLU A 47 -12.58 -1.25 -3.00
N ALA A 48 -12.44 -1.13 -1.68
CA ALA A 48 -12.94 0.02 -0.93
C ALA A 48 -12.29 1.33 -1.37
N ALA A 49 -10.98 1.31 -1.66
CA ALA A 49 -10.29 2.49 -2.18
C ALA A 49 -10.77 2.87 -3.58
N ILE A 50 -11.00 1.90 -4.48
CA ILE A 50 -11.57 2.17 -5.82
C ILE A 50 -12.93 2.85 -5.67
N LYS A 51 -13.82 2.31 -4.82
CA LYS A 51 -15.14 2.90 -4.54
C LYS A 51 -15.06 4.28 -3.90
N ALA A 52 -14.01 4.56 -3.11
CA ALA A 52 -13.82 5.84 -2.45
C ALA A 52 -13.25 6.93 -3.37
N VAL A 53 -12.51 6.54 -4.43
CA VAL A 53 -11.88 7.49 -5.35
C VAL A 53 -12.64 7.70 -6.66
N LEU A 54 -13.51 6.77 -7.04
CA LEU A 54 -14.32 6.86 -8.24
C LEU A 54 -15.76 7.28 -7.93
N PRO A 55 -16.42 8.02 -8.85
CA PRO A 55 -17.88 8.16 -8.82
C PRO A 55 -18.56 6.80 -9.03
N ALA A 56 -19.87 6.71 -8.77
CA ALA A 56 -20.64 5.47 -8.96
C ALA A 56 -20.41 4.89 -10.37
N PHE A 57 -20.16 3.57 -10.45
CA PHE A 57 -19.83 2.86 -11.69
C PHE A 57 -20.48 1.48 -11.75
N ASP A 58 -20.75 1.01 -12.97
CA ASP A 58 -21.36 -0.30 -13.25
C ASP A 58 -20.29 -1.34 -13.62
N GLU A 59 -19.28 -0.93 -14.38
CA GLU A 59 -18.20 -1.80 -14.86
C GLU A 59 -16.83 -1.23 -14.52
N LEU A 60 -15.89 -2.13 -14.17
CA LEU A 60 -14.46 -1.81 -14.00
C LEU A 60 -13.63 -2.60 -15.01
N LYS A 61 -12.76 -1.90 -15.74
CA LYS A 61 -11.73 -2.51 -16.59
C LYS A 61 -10.35 -2.18 -16.04
N THR A 62 -9.60 -3.21 -15.68
CA THR A 62 -8.22 -3.06 -15.18
C THR A 62 -7.24 -3.22 -16.33
N ILE A 63 -6.44 -2.17 -16.58
CA ILE A 63 -5.35 -2.17 -17.55
C ILE A 63 -4.04 -2.06 -16.78
N LYS A 64 -3.13 -3.00 -17.02
CA LYS A 64 -1.77 -2.94 -16.49
C LYS A 64 -0.88 -2.26 -17.52
N VAL A 65 -0.34 -1.10 -17.16
CA VAL A 65 0.58 -0.36 -18.01
C VAL A 65 1.96 -0.44 -17.37
N LYS A 66 2.98 -0.82 -18.16
CA LYS A 66 4.36 -0.77 -17.69
C LYS A 66 4.70 0.70 -17.41
N SER A 67 5.11 1.00 -16.18
CA SER A 67 5.59 2.33 -15.84
C SER A 67 6.84 2.63 -16.67
N ALA A 68 6.89 3.80 -17.31
CA ALA A 68 8.09 4.26 -18.01
C ALA A 68 9.20 4.72 -17.04
N LEU A 69 8.86 4.92 -15.76
CA LEU A 69 9.71 5.56 -14.75
C LEU A 69 10.18 4.60 -13.64
N GLU A 70 9.54 3.44 -13.44
CA GLU A 70 9.87 2.49 -12.37
C GLU A 70 9.75 1.03 -12.84
N THR A 71 10.44 0.11 -12.14
CA THR A 71 10.49 -1.33 -12.45
C THR A 71 9.14 -2.04 -12.32
N ASP A 72 8.16 -1.46 -11.62
CA ASP A 72 6.87 -2.09 -11.34
C ASP A 72 5.75 -1.53 -12.24
N SER A 73 4.76 -2.36 -12.55
CA SER A 73 3.63 -1.98 -13.40
C SER A 73 2.61 -1.13 -12.65
N LEU A 74 2.08 -0.09 -13.30
CA LEU A 74 0.96 0.70 -12.78
C LEU A 74 -0.36 0.06 -13.23
N GLU A 75 -1.31 -0.06 -12.30
CA GLU A 75 -2.64 -0.59 -12.58
C GLU A 75 -3.64 0.55 -12.70
N PHE A 76 -4.29 0.63 -13.86
CA PHE A 76 -5.33 1.60 -14.19
C PHE A 76 -6.68 0.90 -14.16
N ASN A 77 -7.54 1.28 -13.23
CA ASN A 77 -8.90 0.75 -13.09
C ASN A 77 -9.88 1.77 -13.65
N GLN A 78 -10.28 1.58 -14.90
CA GLN A 78 -11.24 2.45 -15.59
C GLN A 78 -12.67 2.07 -15.21
N ALA A 79 -13.43 3.04 -14.72
CA ALA A 79 -14.83 2.89 -14.35
C ALA A 79 -15.76 3.39 -15.46
N TYR A 80 -16.79 2.60 -15.77
CA TYR A 80 -17.80 2.92 -16.77
C TYR A 80 -19.21 2.90 -16.16
N VAL A 81 -20.05 3.82 -16.63
CA VAL A 81 -21.51 3.85 -16.38
C VAL A 81 -22.21 3.87 -17.72
N ASN A 82 -23.12 2.93 -17.96
CA ASN A 82 -23.84 2.82 -19.25
C ASN A 82 -22.89 2.88 -20.49
N GLY A 83 -21.72 2.26 -20.39
CA GLY A 83 -20.70 2.26 -21.46
C GLY A 83 -19.87 3.55 -21.61
N SER A 84 -20.13 4.58 -20.81
CA SER A 84 -19.36 5.85 -20.80
C SER A 84 -18.32 5.85 -19.68
N LEU A 85 -17.09 6.26 -19.98
CA LEU A 85 -16.02 6.37 -18.98
C LEU A 85 -16.35 7.49 -17.98
N VAL A 86 -16.50 7.15 -16.70
CA VAL A 86 -16.82 8.11 -15.63
C VAL A 86 -15.62 8.45 -14.75
N GLY A 87 -14.55 7.65 -14.80
CA GLY A 87 -13.32 7.93 -14.09
C GLY A 87 -12.30 6.81 -14.20
N THR A 88 -11.07 7.05 -13.77
CA THR A 88 -9.98 6.07 -13.75
C THR A 88 -9.26 6.13 -12.42
N ALA A 89 -9.18 5.00 -11.73
CA ALA A 89 -8.44 4.86 -10.47
C ALA A 89 -7.07 4.26 -10.75
N ILE A 90 -6.03 5.01 -10.41
CA ILE A 90 -4.64 4.64 -10.66
C ILE A 90 -4.02 4.19 -9.33
N ASN A 91 -3.57 2.94 -9.30
CA ASN A 91 -2.70 2.43 -8.24
C ASN A 91 -1.30 2.97 -8.48
N THR A 92 -0.87 3.95 -7.69
CA THR A 92 0.49 4.49 -7.72
C THR A 92 1.26 4.08 -6.48
N PHE A 93 2.58 4.05 -6.59
CA PHE A 93 3.45 3.78 -5.46
C PHE A 93 4.67 4.69 -5.53
N THR A 94 5.37 4.83 -4.42
CA THR A 94 6.68 5.45 -4.36
C THR A 94 7.52 4.80 -3.29
N ASN A 95 8.79 4.53 -3.61
CA ASN A 95 9.76 4.00 -2.65
C ASN A 95 10.56 5.09 -1.94
N LYS A 96 10.21 6.36 -2.13
CA LYS A 96 10.92 7.51 -1.56
C LYS A 96 10.37 7.98 -0.20
N GLY A 97 9.46 7.21 0.42
CA GLY A 97 8.99 7.49 1.77
C GLY A 97 10.09 7.25 2.81
N PHE A 98 10.01 7.91 3.96
CA PHE A 98 10.98 7.75 5.04
C PHE A 98 10.88 6.35 5.68
N GLY A 99 9.66 5.83 5.81
CA GLY A 99 9.37 4.46 6.23
C GLY A 99 9.44 3.43 5.07
N GLY A 100 9.78 3.87 3.86
CA GLY A 100 9.89 3.04 2.66
C GLY A 100 8.71 3.21 1.70
N ASN A 101 8.12 2.08 1.26
CA ASN A 101 7.11 2.08 0.21
C ASN A 101 5.78 2.71 0.69
N ILE A 102 5.29 3.66 -0.10
CA ILE A 102 3.99 4.29 0.04
C ILE A 102 3.15 3.93 -1.19
N LYS A 103 1.97 3.35 -0.98
CA LYS A 103 0.99 3.02 -2.01
C LYS A 103 -0.23 3.91 -1.90
N LEU A 104 -0.57 4.57 -3.00
CA LEU A 104 -1.69 5.48 -3.12
C LEU A 104 -2.62 5.02 -4.24
N MET A 105 -3.90 5.32 -4.07
CA MET A 105 -4.91 5.22 -5.10
C MET A 105 -5.37 6.63 -5.45
N VAL A 106 -5.27 6.99 -6.72
CA VAL A 106 -5.71 8.32 -7.21
C VAL A 106 -6.85 8.13 -8.19
N GLY A 107 -8.01 8.70 -7.91
CA GLY A 107 -9.16 8.74 -8.82
C GLY A 107 -9.12 9.99 -9.69
N LEU A 108 -9.10 9.80 -11.00
CA LEU A 108 -9.16 10.87 -12.00
C LEU A 108 -10.51 10.83 -12.72
N LEU A 109 -11.06 12.00 -12.99
CA LEU A 109 -12.20 12.18 -13.90
C LEU A 109 -11.71 12.11 -15.37
N PRO A 110 -12.63 11.90 -16.34
CA PRO A 110 -12.28 11.82 -17.77
C PRO A 110 -11.58 13.07 -18.32
N ASP A 111 -11.74 14.22 -17.64
CA ASP A 111 -11.15 15.50 -18.00
C ASP A 111 -9.77 15.77 -17.35
N GLY A 112 -9.20 14.76 -16.66
CA GLY A 112 -7.92 14.86 -15.97
C GLY A 112 -7.98 15.55 -14.61
N THR A 113 -9.17 15.83 -14.08
CA THR A 113 -9.35 16.39 -12.74
C THR A 113 -9.21 15.30 -11.68
N ILE A 114 -8.46 15.56 -10.61
CA ILE A 114 -8.38 14.66 -9.45
C ILE A 114 -9.71 14.68 -8.71
N ASN A 115 -10.42 13.57 -8.70
CA ASN A 115 -11.64 13.40 -7.93
C ASN A 115 -11.31 13.18 -6.44
N ASN A 116 -10.42 12.22 -6.18
CA ASN A 116 -10.06 11.87 -4.81
C ASN A 116 -8.74 11.10 -4.72
N ILE A 117 -8.12 11.12 -3.54
CA ILE A 117 -6.93 10.33 -3.22
C ILE A 117 -7.22 9.43 -2.01
N SER A 118 -6.75 8.18 -2.04
CA SER A 118 -6.84 7.25 -0.92
C SER A 118 -5.50 6.57 -0.66
N VAL A 119 -5.12 6.42 0.61
CA VAL A 119 -3.84 5.81 1.01
C VAL A 119 -4.07 4.32 1.27
N LEU A 120 -3.42 3.47 0.47
CA LEU A 120 -3.55 2.01 0.57
C LEU A 120 -2.60 1.41 1.61
N GLU A 121 -1.33 1.79 1.57
CA GLU A 121 -0.29 1.22 2.44
C GLU A 121 0.81 2.27 2.63
N HIS A 122 1.31 2.42 3.85
CA HIS A 122 2.52 3.18 4.16
C HIS A 122 3.07 2.69 5.49
N LYS A 123 4.35 2.98 5.76
CA LYS A 123 5.04 2.65 7.02
C LYS A 123 5.62 3.88 7.72
N GLU A 124 5.08 5.04 7.39
CA GLU A 124 5.53 6.32 7.96
C GLU A 124 5.26 6.45 9.46
N THR A 125 6.06 7.28 10.11
CA THR A 125 6.00 7.51 11.56
C THR A 125 4.64 8.10 11.98
N PRO A 126 3.99 7.53 13.02
CA PRO A 126 2.76 8.07 13.57
C PRO A 126 2.90 9.54 14.03
N GLY A 127 1.94 10.39 13.69
CA GLY A 127 1.91 11.81 14.02
C GLY A 127 2.70 12.73 13.07
N LEU A 128 3.55 12.17 12.20
CA LEU A 128 4.30 12.93 11.18
C LEU A 128 3.79 12.59 9.78
N GLY A 129 4.23 11.46 9.22
CA GLY A 129 3.91 11.08 7.85
C GLY A 129 2.57 10.35 7.69
N ASP A 130 1.98 9.86 8.78
CA ASP A 130 0.65 9.24 8.77
C ASP A 130 -0.51 10.23 8.55
N LYS A 131 -0.23 11.54 8.61
CA LYS A 131 -1.17 12.63 8.30
C LYS A 131 -1.65 12.61 6.85
N MET A 132 -1.02 11.84 5.99
CA MET A 132 -1.55 11.58 4.65
C MET A 132 -2.87 10.80 4.65
N GLN A 133 -3.20 10.10 5.75
CA GLN A 133 -4.46 9.39 5.88
C GLN A 133 -5.62 10.36 6.16
N LYS A 134 -6.72 10.21 5.42
CA LYS A 134 -7.95 11.02 5.55
C LYS A 134 -8.54 11.09 6.95
N ASN A 135 -8.43 10.01 7.73
CA ASN A 135 -8.93 9.96 9.10
C ASN A 135 -8.08 10.79 10.09
N LYS A 136 -6.90 11.27 9.68
CA LYS A 136 -5.97 12.03 10.52
C LYS A 136 -5.78 13.48 10.06
N SER A 137 -5.98 13.78 8.78
CA SER A 137 -5.86 15.14 8.24
C SER A 137 -6.63 15.29 6.93
N ALA A 138 -7.01 16.53 6.62
CA ALA A 138 -7.57 16.96 5.34
C ALA A 138 -6.51 17.15 4.24
N TRP A 139 -5.26 16.74 4.46
CA TRP A 139 -4.16 16.91 3.49
C TRP A 139 -4.51 16.36 2.09
N SER A 140 -5.21 15.23 1.98
CA SER A 140 -5.58 14.69 0.66
C SER A 140 -6.64 15.53 -0.06
N GLU A 141 -7.47 16.26 0.68
CA GLU A 141 -8.59 17.03 0.13
C GLU A 141 -8.13 18.25 -0.65
N GLN A 142 -6.95 18.79 -0.35
CA GLN A 142 -6.39 19.94 -1.08
C GLN A 142 -6.14 19.65 -2.56
N PHE A 143 -6.06 18.38 -2.94
CA PHE A 143 -5.84 17.95 -4.33
C PHE A 143 -7.14 17.71 -5.09
N ASN A 144 -8.27 17.62 -4.40
CA ASN A 144 -9.56 17.36 -5.02
C ASN A 144 -9.96 18.57 -5.89
N GLY A 145 -10.33 18.31 -7.14
CA GLY A 145 -10.68 19.36 -8.11
C GLY A 145 -9.48 19.98 -8.84
N LEU A 146 -8.24 19.58 -8.55
CA LEU A 146 -7.08 20.06 -9.29
C LEU A 146 -6.92 19.30 -10.62
N LYS A 147 -6.66 20.05 -11.69
CA LYS A 147 -6.31 19.48 -13.00
C LYS A 147 -4.84 19.11 -13.06
N THR A 148 -4.54 17.91 -13.52
CA THR A 148 -3.17 17.39 -13.60
C THR A 148 -2.22 18.24 -14.44
N ASP A 149 -2.72 18.95 -15.46
CA ASP A 149 -1.91 19.84 -16.30
C ASP A 149 -1.31 21.02 -15.55
N LYS A 150 -1.98 21.49 -14.48
CA LYS A 150 -1.51 22.61 -13.65
C LYS A 150 -0.57 22.15 -12.51
N LEU A 151 -0.46 20.84 -12.26
CA LEU A 151 0.35 20.29 -11.17
C LEU A 151 1.85 20.19 -11.47
N LYS A 152 2.29 20.53 -12.69
CA LYS A 152 3.71 20.50 -13.09
C LYS A 152 4.64 21.43 -12.28
N LYS A 153 4.12 22.26 -11.37
CA LYS A 153 4.88 23.17 -10.50
C LYS A 153 4.39 23.13 -9.04
N LEU A 154 4.43 21.97 -8.41
CA LEU A 154 4.43 21.92 -6.95
C LEU A 154 5.86 21.67 -6.48
N ASP A 155 6.67 22.73 -6.54
CA ASP A 155 7.89 22.78 -5.73
C ASP A 155 7.44 22.81 -4.27
N VAL A 156 7.80 21.77 -3.53
CA VAL A 156 7.66 21.75 -2.08
C VAL A 156 8.51 22.90 -1.57
N THR A 157 7.87 24.02 -1.24
CA THR A 157 8.56 25.17 -0.66
C THR A 157 9.13 24.70 0.67
N LYS A 158 10.46 24.76 0.74
CA LYS A 158 11.27 24.28 1.86
C LYS A 158 10.98 25.04 3.14
#